data_AF-A0A5C8P1F8-F1
#
_entry.id   AF-A0A5C8P1F8-F1
#
_cell.length_a   1.000
_cell.length_b   1.000
_cell.length_c   1.000
_cell.angle_alpha   90.00
_cell.angle_beta   90.00
_cell.angle_gamma   90.00
#
_symmetry.space_group_name_H-M   'P 1'
#
loop_
_entity.id
_entity.type
_entity.pdbx_description
1 polymer ?
#
loop_
_entity_poly.entity_id
_entity_poly.type
_entity_poly.pdbx_seq_one_letter_code
_entity_poly.pdbx_strand_id
1 'polypeptide(L)'
;MRSVFQFIKENKIITIIEITSLVCIYIIYFILDDVPEYFQGGYELGVVISNLSIGYTVSYIFNILVVYIPEQRRKKKVYLYVSKLTNLIVMHGENLFNDMIKKANRKDLTFSNLKPNDIKDICKNINPNTLSPSINIGNLQGNTVANQVNWDRNLLIHINRTKEHTKEILKYVPIMDSEHIVLVNKVLYSELFKFASFIEGGLLSFNEDLIIISNHLIDYKSILREIDEYITKHPYMNKNEM
;
A
#
# COMPACT_ATOMS: atom_id res chain seq x y z
N MET A 1 -18.01 -17.39 -9.02
CA MET A 1 -17.53 -17.53 -10.42
C MET A 1 -16.39 -16.58 -10.77
N ARG A 2 -16.53 -15.24 -10.67
CA ARG A 2 -15.44 -14.30 -11.04
C ARG A 2 -14.08 -14.59 -10.37
N SER A 3 -14.07 -14.97 -9.09
CA SER A 3 -12.83 -15.32 -8.37
C SER A 3 -12.12 -16.55 -8.95
N VAL A 4 -12.86 -17.56 -9.39
CA VAL A 4 -12.29 -18.80 -9.94
C VAL A 4 -11.69 -18.57 -11.32
N PHE A 5 -12.34 -17.76 -12.17
CA PHE A 5 -11.76 -17.35 -13.45
C PHE A 5 -10.46 -16.55 -13.27
N GLN A 6 -10.41 -15.70 -12.24
CA GLN A 6 -9.18 -14.98 -11.91
C GLN A 6 -8.07 -15.95 -11.44
N PHE A 7 -8.39 -16.95 -10.62
CA PHE A 7 -7.45 -17.97 -10.21
C PHE A 7 -6.81 -18.70 -11.41
N ILE A 8 -7.64 -19.10 -12.37
CA ILE A 8 -7.20 -19.79 -13.59
C ILE A 8 -6.24 -18.91 -14.41
N LYS A 9 -6.56 -17.61 -14.52
CA LYS A 9 -5.73 -16.65 -15.27
C LYS A 9 -4.37 -16.43 -14.61
N GLU A 10 -4.34 -16.34 -13.29
CA GLU A 10 -3.12 -16.10 -12.49
C GLU A 10 -2.25 -17.37 -12.37
N ASN A 11 -2.86 -18.56 -12.30
CA ASN A 11 -2.18 -19.82 -12.01
C ASN A 11 -2.26 -20.81 -13.19
N LYS A 12 -1.76 -20.38 -14.35
CA LYS A 12 -1.83 -21.16 -15.60
C LYS A 12 -1.24 -22.56 -15.48
N ILE A 13 -0.07 -22.70 -14.84
CA ILE A 13 0.63 -23.98 -14.70
C ILE A 13 -0.20 -24.96 -13.87
N ILE A 14 -0.70 -24.52 -12.71
CA ILE A 14 -1.51 -25.35 -11.80
C ILE A 14 -2.80 -25.80 -12.51
N THR A 15 -3.41 -24.90 -13.28
CA THR A 15 -4.61 -25.20 -14.08
C THR A 15 -4.33 -26.20 -15.19
N ILE A 16 -3.19 -26.10 -15.89
CA ILE A 16 -2.81 -27.05 -16.94
C ILE A 16 -2.66 -28.45 -16.33
N ILE A 17 -1.97 -28.58 -15.19
CA ILE A 17 -1.81 -29.86 -14.49
C ILE A 17 -3.16 -30.44 -14.07
N GLU A 18 -4.12 -29.60 -13.65
CA GLU A 18 -5.48 -30.05 -13.33
C GLU A 18 -6.19 -30.61 -14.56
N ILE A 19 -6.14 -29.89 -15.69
CA ILE A 19 -6.74 -30.36 -16.94
C ILE A 19 -6.10 -31.68 -17.37
N THR A 20 -4.78 -31.80 -17.30
CA THR A 20 -4.07 -33.06 -17.58
C THR A 20 -4.52 -34.18 -16.66
N SER A 21 -4.68 -33.91 -15.36
CA SER A 21 -5.15 -34.89 -14.37
C SER A 21 -6.56 -35.38 -14.71
N LEU A 22 -7.48 -34.48 -15.06
CA LEU A 22 -8.85 -34.84 -15.48
C LEU A 22 -8.85 -35.66 -16.78
N VAL A 23 -7.98 -35.33 -17.74
CA VAL A 23 -7.82 -36.09 -18.98
C VAL A 23 -7.26 -37.48 -18.69
N CYS A 24 -6.26 -37.62 -17.80
CA CYS A 24 -5.72 -38.91 -17.39
C CYS A 24 -6.78 -39.79 -16.73
N ILE A 25 -7.59 -39.23 -15.81
CA ILE A 25 -8.72 -39.94 -15.19
C ILE A 25 -9.69 -40.41 -16.26
N TYR A 26 -10.06 -39.53 -17.20
CA TYR A 26 -11.00 -39.88 -18.27
C TYR A 26 -10.48 -41.02 -19.16
N ILE A 27 -9.23 -40.94 -19.61
CA ILE A 27 -8.64 -41.97 -20.49
C ILE A 27 -8.54 -43.30 -19.74
N ILE A 28 -8.08 -43.30 -18.48
CA ILE A 28 -7.88 -44.53 -17.72
C ILE A 28 -9.22 -45.24 -17.44
N TYR A 29 -10.22 -44.51 -16.93
CA TYR A 29 -11.49 -45.12 -16.52
C TYR A 29 -12.48 -45.38 -17.67
N PHE A 30 -12.44 -44.62 -18.76
CA PHE A 30 -13.46 -44.73 -19.82
C PHE A 30 -12.92 -45.31 -21.13
N ILE A 31 -11.60 -45.32 -21.34
CA ILE A 31 -11.00 -45.83 -22.59
C ILE A 31 -10.18 -47.09 -22.34
N LEU A 32 -9.38 -47.11 -21.27
CA LEU A 32 -8.42 -48.19 -21.02
C LEU A 32 -8.96 -49.32 -20.14
N ASP A 33 -10.08 -49.12 -19.43
CA ASP A 33 -10.62 -50.10 -18.47
C ASP A 33 -10.99 -51.45 -19.14
N ASP A 34 -11.51 -51.40 -20.38
CA ASP A 34 -11.90 -52.58 -21.16
C ASP A 34 -10.78 -53.12 -22.09
N VAL A 35 -9.58 -52.53 -22.06
CA VAL A 35 -8.51 -52.85 -23.00
C VAL A 35 -7.59 -53.91 -22.39
N PRO A 36 -7.28 -55.03 -23.09
CA PRO A 36 -6.37 -56.05 -22.59
C PRO A 36 -4.97 -55.49 -22.35
N GLU A 37 -4.29 -55.98 -21.31
CA GLU A 37 -2.95 -55.51 -20.94
C GLU A 37 -1.94 -55.73 -22.07
N TYR A 38 -1.35 -54.64 -22.56
CA TYR A 38 -0.25 -54.71 -23.53
C TYR A 38 1.10 -55.08 -22.90
N PHE A 39 1.26 -54.86 -21.59
CA PHE A 39 2.45 -55.22 -20.83
C PHE A 39 2.10 -55.55 -19.38
N GLN A 40 2.88 -56.44 -18.78
CA GLN A 40 2.69 -56.87 -17.39
C GLN A 40 2.88 -55.69 -16.43
N GLY A 41 1.88 -55.40 -15.59
CA GLY A 41 1.92 -54.28 -14.65
C GLY A 41 1.22 -53.00 -15.14
N GLY A 42 0.62 -53.03 -16.33
CA GLY A 42 -0.03 -51.85 -16.93
C GLY A 42 -1.26 -51.38 -16.17
N TYR A 43 -2.06 -52.32 -15.66
CA TYR A 43 -3.21 -52.00 -14.82
C TYR A 43 -2.79 -51.31 -13.53
N GLU A 44 -1.77 -51.82 -12.83
CA GLU A 44 -1.29 -51.25 -11.57
C GLU A 44 -0.73 -49.84 -11.78
N LEU A 45 0.00 -49.59 -12.87
CA LEU A 45 0.43 -48.23 -13.22
C LEU A 45 -0.76 -47.31 -13.50
N GLY A 46 -1.78 -47.78 -14.22
CA GLY A 46 -3.02 -47.04 -14.43
C GLY A 46 -3.69 -46.65 -13.12
N VAL A 47 -3.77 -47.58 -12.16
CA VAL A 47 -4.31 -47.33 -10.81
C VAL A 47 -3.48 -46.30 -10.04
N VAL A 48 -2.15 -46.37 -10.11
CA VAL A 48 -1.29 -45.38 -9.44
C VAL A 48 -1.48 -43.99 -10.04
N ILE A 49 -1.49 -43.88 -11.37
CA ILE A 49 -1.66 -42.60 -12.08
C ILE A 49 -3.05 -42.02 -11.82
N SER A 50 -4.11 -42.83 -11.84
CA SER A 50 -5.48 -42.37 -11.59
C SER A 50 -5.66 -41.91 -10.14
N ASN A 51 -5.11 -42.65 -9.16
CA ASN A 51 -5.13 -42.25 -7.76
C ASN A 51 -4.37 -40.93 -7.52
N LEU A 52 -3.20 -40.76 -8.16
CA LEU A 52 -2.45 -39.51 -8.09
C LEU A 52 -3.25 -38.34 -8.70
N SER A 53 -3.88 -38.57 -9.85
CA SER A 53 -4.69 -37.57 -10.55
C SER A 53 -5.91 -37.16 -9.72
N ILE A 54 -6.62 -38.12 -9.11
CA ILE A 54 -7.74 -37.86 -8.20
C ILE A 54 -7.27 -37.08 -6.98
N GLY A 55 -6.15 -37.49 -6.37
CA GLY A 55 -5.57 -36.78 -5.23
C GLY A 55 -5.20 -35.34 -5.56
N TYR A 56 -4.67 -35.10 -6.76
CA TYR A 56 -4.39 -33.76 -7.26
C TYR A 56 -5.68 -32.95 -7.45
N THR A 57 -6.69 -33.50 -8.13
CA THR A 57 -8.00 -32.82 -8.33
C THR A 57 -8.66 -32.44 -7.00
N VAL A 58 -8.65 -33.33 -6.01
CA VAL A 58 -9.17 -33.02 -4.67
C VAL A 58 -8.38 -31.88 -4.03
N SER A 59 -7.04 -31.91 -4.11
CA SER A 59 -6.16 -30.87 -3.58
C SER A 59 -6.36 -29.52 -4.29
N TYR A 60 -6.59 -29.53 -5.60
CA TYR A 60 -6.88 -28.36 -6.41
C TYR A 60 -8.20 -27.69 -6.00
N ILE A 61 -9.27 -28.48 -5.89
CA ILE A 61 -10.59 -28.00 -5.43
C ILE A 61 -10.47 -27.43 -4.00
N PHE A 62 -9.78 -28.15 -3.11
CA PHE A 62 -9.54 -27.70 -1.75
C PHE A 62 -8.77 -26.38 -1.70
N ASN A 63 -7.69 -26.25 -2.49
CA ASN A 63 -6.92 -25.01 -2.57
C ASN A 63 -7.79 -23.83 -2.98
N ILE A 64 -8.63 -24.00 -4.01
CA ILE A 64 -9.53 -22.92 -4.47
C ILE A 64 -10.51 -22.53 -3.36
N LEU A 65 -11.20 -23.51 -2.77
CA LEU A 65 -12.31 -23.26 -1.85
C LEU A 65 -11.85 -22.77 -0.47
N VAL A 66 -10.75 -23.33 0.04
CA VAL A 66 -10.31 -23.14 1.42
C VAL A 66 -9.18 -22.12 1.54
N VAL A 67 -8.33 -22.00 0.52
CA VAL A 67 -7.18 -21.07 0.55
C VAL A 67 -7.49 -19.82 -0.28
N TYR A 68 -7.64 -19.98 -1.60
CA TYR A 68 -7.66 -18.85 -2.51
C TYR A 68 -8.91 -17.97 -2.35
N ILE A 69 -10.12 -18.53 -2.34
CA ILE A 69 -11.35 -17.73 -2.23
C ILE A 69 -11.40 -16.93 -0.90
N PRO A 70 -11.14 -17.54 0.27
CA PRO A 70 -11.09 -16.80 1.53
C PRO A 70 -9.98 -15.73 1.54
N GLU A 71 -8.80 -16.04 0.99
CA GLU A 71 -7.70 -15.10 0.90
C GLU A 71 -8.05 -13.87 0.05
N GLN A 72 -8.68 -14.06 -1.12
CA GLN A 72 -9.11 -12.96 -1.97
C GLN A 72 -10.18 -12.09 -1.31
N ARG A 73 -11.12 -12.71 -0.58
CA ARG A 73 -12.14 -11.97 0.20
C ARG A 73 -11.50 -11.15 1.32
N ARG A 74 -10.51 -11.72 2.02
CA ARG A 74 -9.75 -11.02 3.07
C ARG A 74 -8.96 -9.85 2.48
N LYS A 75 -8.20 -10.10 1.41
CA LYS A 75 -7.45 -9.08 0.67
C LYS A 75 -8.32 -7.90 0.31
N LYS A 76 -9.49 -8.11 -0.32
CA LYS A 76 -10.38 -7.01 -0.73
C LYS A 76 -10.77 -6.09 0.43
N LYS A 77 -11.16 -6.64 1.58
CA LYS A 77 -11.57 -5.83 2.75
C LYS A 77 -10.41 -5.06 3.37
N VAL A 78 -9.23 -5.67 3.41
CA VAL A 78 -8.08 -5.01 4.01
C VAL A 78 -7.44 -4.02 3.05
N TYR A 79 -7.39 -4.30 1.75
CA TYR A 79 -6.92 -3.34 0.74
C TYR A 79 -7.71 -2.04 0.78
N LEU A 80 -9.02 -2.11 1.01
CA LEU A 80 -9.87 -0.94 1.25
C LEU A 80 -9.38 -0.07 2.42
N TYR A 81 -9.08 -0.72 3.54
CA TYR A 81 -8.61 -0.03 4.73
C TYR A 81 -7.20 0.55 4.53
N VAL A 82 -6.29 -0.27 3.98
CA VAL A 82 -4.91 0.10 3.65
C VAL A 82 -4.87 1.24 2.63
N SER A 83 -5.70 1.19 1.58
CA SER A 83 -5.88 2.27 0.61
C SER A 83 -6.27 3.58 1.30
N LYS A 84 -7.25 3.53 2.20
CA LYS A 84 -7.67 4.73 2.95
C LYS A 84 -6.50 5.33 3.74
N LEU A 85 -5.73 4.51 4.45
CA LEU A 85 -4.55 4.97 5.18
C LEU A 85 -3.46 5.54 4.26
N THR A 86 -3.25 4.93 3.10
CA THR A 86 -2.27 5.37 2.10
C THR A 86 -2.67 6.73 1.51
N ASN A 87 -3.94 6.92 1.21
CA ASN A 87 -4.50 8.21 0.80
C ASN A 87 -4.35 9.28 1.90
N LEU A 88 -4.48 8.89 3.19
CA LEU A 88 -4.27 9.82 4.31
C LEU A 88 -2.80 10.27 4.40
N ILE A 89 -1.83 9.43 4.06
CA ILE A 89 -0.40 9.81 3.98
C ILE A 89 -0.22 10.95 2.96
N VAL A 90 -0.73 10.77 1.74
CA VAL A 90 -0.65 11.79 0.68
C VAL A 90 -1.37 13.05 1.13
N MET A 91 -2.63 12.94 1.55
CA MET A 91 -3.44 14.07 2.01
C MET A 91 -2.77 14.88 3.13
N HIS A 92 -2.16 14.22 4.13
CA HIS A 92 -1.45 14.94 5.20
C HIS A 92 -0.18 15.64 4.69
N GLY A 93 0.54 15.03 3.74
CA GLY A 93 1.66 15.68 3.08
C GLY A 93 1.22 16.89 2.26
N GLU A 94 0.21 16.74 1.41
CA GLU A 94 -0.34 17.82 0.59
C GLU A 94 -0.82 19.00 1.43
N ASN A 95 -1.56 18.73 2.51
CA ASN A 95 -2.04 19.77 3.42
C ASN A 95 -0.89 20.57 4.03
N LEU A 96 0.21 19.91 4.44
CA LEU A 96 1.40 20.59 4.94
C LEU A 96 1.97 21.56 3.90
N PHE A 97 2.20 21.09 2.67
CA PHE A 97 2.74 21.94 1.61
C PHE A 97 1.79 23.08 1.24
N ASN A 98 0.48 22.81 1.15
CA ASN A 98 -0.51 23.83 0.85
C ASN A 98 -0.57 24.91 1.94
N ASP A 99 -0.42 24.54 3.21
CA ASP A 99 -0.35 25.51 4.31
C ASP A 99 0.94 26.34 4.24
N MET A 100 2.07 25.73 3.91
CA MET A 100 3.34 26.45 3.71
C MET A 100 3.26 27.42 2.52
N ILE A 101 2.67 27.01 1.40
CA ILE A 101 2.43 27.85 0.21
C ILE A 101 1.56 29.06 0.58
N LYS A 102 0.46 28.83 1.30
CA LYS A 102 -0.43 29.91 1.78
C LYS A 102 0.31 30.89 2.66
N LYS A 103 1.14 30.40 3.60
CA LYS A 103 1.94 31.25 4.49
C LYS A 103 2.97 32.10 3.74
N ALA A 104 3.59 31.53 2.71
CA ALA A 104 4.51 32.26 1.85
C ALA A 104 3.81 33.18 0.82
N ASN A 105 2.47 33.23 0.83
CA ASN A 105 1.65 34.02 -0.09
C ASN A 105 1.94 33.73 -1.60
N ARG A 106 2.27 32.48 -1.94
CA ARG A 106 2.59 32.04 -3.31
C ARG A 106 1.37 31.45 -4.02
N LYS A 107 0.45 32.31 -4.47
CA LYS A 107 -0.82 31.90 -5.11
C LYS A 107 -0.63 31.20 -6.47
N ASP A 108 0.54 31.33 -7.07
CA ASP A 108 0.96 30.68 -8.31
C ASP A 108 1.30 29.19 -8.13
N LEU A 109 1.47 28.75 -6.88
CA LEU A 109 1.92 27.40 -6.54
C LEU A 109 0.80 26.54 -5.96
N THR A 110 0.88 25.25 -6.24
CA THR A 110 0.08 24.16 -5.67
C THR A 110 1.01 22.99 -5.36
N PHE A 111 0.56 22.04 -4.54
CA PHE A 111 1.35 20.83 -4.29
C PHE A 111 1.83 20.15 -5.59
N SER A 112 0.97 20.06 -6.61
CA SER A 112 1.27 19.39 -7.87
C SER A 112 2.38 20.08 -8.67
N ASN A 113 2.44 21.41 -8.69
CA ASN A 113 3.40 22.17 -9.52
C ASN A 113 4.67 22.64 -8.78
N LEU A 114 4.72 22.46 -7.46
CA LEU A 114 5.79 22.95 -6.58
C LEU A 114 7.16 22.31 -6.90
N LYS A 115 8.18 23.11 -7.23
CA LYS A 115 9.53 22.63 -7.55
C LYS A 115 10.48 22.69 -6.35
N PRO A 116 11.65 22.02 -6.40
CA PRO A 116 12.60 22.06 -5.29
C PRO A 116 13.05 23.45 -4.88
N ASN A 117 13.29 24.35 -5.84
CA ASN A 117 13.67 25.74 -5.53
C ASN A 117 12.53 26.50 -4.86
N ASP A 118 11.29 26.30 -5.30
CA ASP A 118 10.12 26.91 -4.65
C ASP A 118 10.01 26.48 -3.17
N ILE A 119 10.29 25.21 -2.85
CA ILE A 119 10.28 24.71 -1.46
C ILE A 119 11.33 25.45 -0.64
N LYS A 120 12.55 25.63 -1.17
CA LYS A 120 13.61 26.36 -0.48
C LYS A 120 13.20 27.81 -0.23
N ASP A 121 12.64 28.47 -1.24
CA ASP A 121 12.19 29.86 -1.14
C ASP A 121 11.03 30.00 -0.15
N ILE A 122 10.09 29.07 -0.14
CA ILE A 122 9.02 29.01 0.87
C ILE A 122 9.61 28.84 2.27
N CYS A 123 10.56 27.93 2.46
CA CYS A 123 11.17 27.67 3.77
C CYS A 123 11.86 28.91 4.36
N LYS A 124 12.55 29.71 3.52
CA LYS A 124 13.17 30.98 3.94
C LYS A 124 12.18 32.03 4.45
N ASN A 125 10.93 31.95 4.00
CA ASN A 125 9.88 32.92 4.33
C ASN A 125 9.01 32.49 5.51
N ILE A 126 9.28 31.33 6.12
CA ILE A 126 8.50 30.82 7.25
C ILE A 126 9.36 30.80 8.49
N ASN A 127 9.06 31.71 9.41
CA ASN A 127 9.67 31.68 10.74
C ASN A 127 9.00 30.58 11.61
N PRO A 128 9.79 29.62 12.16
CA PRO A 128 9.29 28.48 12.92
C PRO A 128 8.45 28.85 14.14
N ASN A 129 8.73 29.99 14.75
CA ASN A 129 8.07 30.49 15.96
C ASN A 129 6.79 31.28 15.69
N THR A 130 6.44 31.50 14.42
CA THR A 130 5.18 32.16 14.07
C THR A 130 4.04 31.17 14.00
N LEU A 131 2.81 31.68 14.18
CA LEU A 131 1.61 30.87 14.08
C LEU A 131 1.43 30.31 12.66
N SER A 132 1.10 29.01 12.61
CA SER A 132 0.64 28.29 11.43
C SER A 132 -0.87 28.49 11.23
N PRO A 133 -1.43 28.13 10.06
CA PRO A 133 -2.87 27.99 9.89
C PRO A 133 -3.48 27.11 10.98
N SER A 134 -4.76 27.34 11.28
CA SER A 134 -5.48 26.56 12.27
C SER A 134 -5.54 25.09 11.86
N ILE A 135 -5.11 24.22 12.76
CA ILE A 135 -5.15 22.78 12.59
C ILE A 135 -6.25 22.25 13.50
N ASN A 136 -7.03 21.28 13.03
CA ASN A 136 -7.93 20.53 13.91
C ASN A 136 -7.11 19.65 14.84
N ILE A 137 -7.12 19.94 16.14
CA ILE A 137 -6.49 19.14 17.18
C ILE A 137 -7.61 18.53 18.03
N GLY A 138 -7.57 17.21 18.23
CA GLY A 138 -8.49 16.54 19.15
C GLY A 138 -8.16 16.94 20.59
N ASN A 139 -9.17 17.35 21.36
CA ASN A 139 -9.02 17.54 22.79
C ASN A 139 -9.24 16.21 23.54
N LEU A 140 -8.95 16.21 24.85
CA LEU A 140 -9.09 15.03 25.73
C LEU A 140 -10.53 14.51 25.83
N GLN A 141 -11.52 15.26 25.35
CA GLN A 141 -12.94 14.89 25.34
C GLN A 141 -13.40 14.37 23.97
N GLY A 142 -12.49 14.20 23.01
CA GLY A 142 -12.80 13.70 21.67
C GLY A 142 -13.36 14.75 20.70
N ASN A 143 -13.41 16.03 21.10
CA ASN A 143 -13.84 17.12 20.24
C ASN A 143 -12.64 17.66 19.44
N THR A 144 -12.84 17.93 18.15
CA THR A 144 -11.85 18.65 17.35
C THR A 144 -12.02 20.15 17.57
N VAL A 145 -10.99 20.79 18.12
CA VAL A 145 -10.91 22.25 18.23
C VAL A 145 -9.89 22.75 17.22
N ALA A 146 -10.27 23.77 16.44
CA ALA A 146 -9.33 24.49 15.59
C ALA A 146 -8.37 25.25 16.50
N ASN A 147 -7.11 24.85 16.51
CA ASN A 147 -6.07 25.50 17.31
C ASN A 147 -4.95 25.99 16.40
N GLN A 148 -4.36 27.13 16.74
CA GLN A 148 -3.17 27.64 16.07
C GLN A 148 -1.95 27.22 16.88
N VAL A 149 -0.97 26.66 16.19
CA VAL A 149 0.30 26.25 16.78
C VAL A 149 1.43 26.90 16.00
N ASN A 150 2.63 26.87 16.55
CA ASN A 150 3.82 27.33 15.83
C ASN A 150 4.16 26.35 14.68
N TRP A 151 4.93 26.81 13.70
CA TRP A 151 5.29 26.02 12.52
C TRP A 151 6.10 24.77 12.84
N ASP A 152 6.95 24.83 13.85
CA ASP A 152 7.67 23.67 14.39
C ASP A 152 6.71 22.55 14.83
N ARG A 153 5.66 22.90 15.58
CA ARG A 153 4.65 21.99 16.08
C ARG A 153 3.72 21.54 14.97
N ASN A 154 3.38 22.41 14.03
CA ASN A 154 2.59 22.05 12.85
C ASN A 154 3.29 20.94 12.05
N LEU A 155 4.57 21.12 11.72
CA LEU A 155 5.38 20.12 11.03
C LEU A 155 5.36 18.78 11.78
N LEU A 156 5.58 18.80 13.09
CA LEU A 156 5.60 17.60 13.90
C LEU A 156 4.23 16.89 13.93
N ILE A 157 3.12 17.63 13.95
CA ILE A 157 1.76 17.05 13.85
C ILE A 157 1.58 16.30 12.53
N HIS A 158 1.98 16.90 11.40
CA HIS A 158 1.88 16.24 10.10
C HIS A 158 2.77 15.00 10.02
N ILE A 159 4.03 15.09 10.50
CA ILE A 159 4.94 13.95 10.55
C ILE A 159 4.37 12.81 11.40
N ASN A 160 3.87 13.13 12.60
CA ASN A 160 3.34 12.12 13.52
C ASN A 160 2.07 11.45 12.97
N ARG A 161 1.14 12.20 12.37
CA ARG A 161 -0.05 11.62 11.72
C ARG A 161 0.33 10.69 10.59
N THR A 162 1.26 11.10 9.72
CA THR A 162 1.74 10.24 8.64
C THR A 162 2.44 8.99 9.21
N LYS A 163 3.23 9.13 10.28
CA LYS A 163 3.90 8.02 10.97
C LYS A 163 2.90 7.04 11.57
N GLU A 164 1.82 7.52 12.16
CA GLU A 164 0.73 6.68 12.68
C GLU A 164 0.08 5.86 11.54
N HIS A 165 -0.34 6.50 10.45
CA HIS A 165 -0.92 5.80 9.30
C HIS A 165 0.05 4.78 8.70
N THR A 166 1.32 5.15 8.57
CA THR A 166 2.39 4.26 8.07
C THR A 166 2.53 3.02 8.95
N LYS A 167 2.57 3.19 10.29
CA LYS A 167 2.63 2.07 11.23
C LYS A 167 1.38 1.19 11.18
N GLU A 168 0.19 1.78 11.03
CA GLU A 168 -1.05 1.02 10.87
C GLU A 168 -1.05 0.20 9.58
N ILE A 169 -0.58 0.76 8.46
CA ILE A 169 -0.44 0.03 7.19
C ILE A 169 0.50 -1.17 7.36
N LEU A 170 1.63 -1.00 8.04
CA LEU A 170 2.64 -2.06 8.20
C LEU A 170 2.13 -3.29 8.97
N LYS A 171 1.02 -3.19 9.72
CA LYS A 171 0.35 -4.35 10.33
C LYS A 171 -0.22 -5.33 9.29
N TYR A 172 -0.37 -4.89 8.04
CA TYR A 172 -0.95 -5.64 6.94
C TYR A 172 0.07 -6.07 5.88
N VAL A 173 1.37 -5.97 6.17
CA VAL A 173 2.46 -6.41 5.26
C VAL A 173 2.21 -7.79 4.62
N PRO A 174 1.74 -8.84 5.32
CA PRO A 174 1.55 -10.17 4.73
C PRO A 174 0.59 -10.24 3.53
N ILE A 175 -0.22 -9.19 3.32
CA ILE A 175 -1.19 -9.14 2.23
C ILE A 175 -0.97 -7.96 1.28
N MET A 176 0.06 -7.14 1.51
CA MET A 176 0.44 -6.04 0.64
C MET A 176 1.33 -6.55 -0.49
N ASP A 177 1.31 -5.86 -1.63
CA ASP A 177 2.30 -6.07 -2.68
C ASP A 177 3.65 -5.42 -2.31
N SER A 178 4.71 -5.89 -2.95
CA SER A 178 6.07 -5.44 -2.68
C SER A 178 6.30 -3.96 -2.99
N GLU A 179 5.64 -3.42 -4.03
CA GLU A 179 5.80 -2.02 -4.42
C GLU A 179 5.25 -1.09 -3.32
N HIS A 180 4.06 -1.40 -2.82
CA HIS A 180 3.46 -0.66 -1.71
C HIS A 180 4.31 -0.71 -0.44
N ILE A 181 4.84 -1.89 -0.09
CA ILE A 181 5.72 -2.06 1.07
C ILE A 181 6.96 -1.17 0.95
N VAL A 182 7.57 -1.09 -0.23
CA VAL A 182 8.73 -0.22 -0.47
C VAL A 182 8.38 1.25 -0.26
N LEU A 183 7.26 1.72 -0.83
CA LEU A 183 6.84 3.12 -0.72
C LEU A 183 6.54 3.54 0.73
N VAL A 184 5.81 2.71 1.48
CA VAL A 184 5.50 2.95 2.90
C VAL A 184 6.78 3.00 3.74
N ASN A 185 7.75 2.12 3.46
CA ASN A 185 9.05 2.15 4.13
C ASN A 185 9.86 3.40 3.75
N LYS A 186 9.82 3.86 2.49
CA LYS A 186 10.48 5.11 2.09
C LYS A 186 9.99 6.30 2.92
N VAL A 187 8.69 6.37 3.22
CA VAL A 187 8.13 7.40 4.13
C VAL A 187 8.71 7.24 5.53
N LEU A 188 8.61 6.04 6.12
CA LEU A 188 9.01 5.77 7.50
C LEU A 188 10.49 6.10 7.76
N TYR A 189 11.34 5.80 6.79
CA TYR A 189 12.79 5.98 6.86
C TYR A 189 13.29 7.22 6.12
N SER A 190 12.38 8.13 5.74
CA SER A 190 12.75 9.41 5.13
C SER A 190 13.58 10.27 6.09
N GLU A 191 14.45 11.10 5.55
CA GLU A 191 15.29 12.01 6.35
C GLU A 191 14.44 12.97 7.18
N LEU A 192 13.29 13.43 6.67
CA LEU A 192 12.34 14.25 7.44
C LEU A 192 11.85 13.55 8.72
N PHE A 193 11.59 12.25 8.64
CA PHE A 193 11.09 11.46 9.78
C PHE A 193 12.20 11.17 10.79
N LYS A 194 13.43 10.96 10.33
CA LYS A 194 14.60 10.88 11.22
C LYS A 194 14.84 12.21 11.92
N PHE A 195 14.67 13.31 11.18
CA PHE A 195 14.86 14.66 11.69
C PHE A 195 13.78 15.09 12.71
N ALA A 196 12.63 14.40 12.73
CA ALA A 196 11.50 14.72 13.61
C ALA A 196 11.88 14.76 15.11
N SER A 197 12.79 13.92 15.55
CA SER A 197 13.27 13.92 16.94
C SER A 197 14.00 15.21 17.32
N PHE A 198 14.75 15.81 16.39
CA PHE A 198 15.39 17.12 16.60
C PHE A 198 14.36 18.25 16.60
N ILE A 199 13.33 18.15 15.75
CA ILE A 199 12.20 19.10 15.74
C ILE A 199 11.47 19.06 17.09
N GLU A 200 11.21 17.86 17.62
CA GLU A 200 10.59 17.67 18.93
C GLU A 200 11.44 18.22 20.08
N GLY A 201 12.78 18.14 19.95
CA GLY A 201 13.73 18.79 20.83
C GLY A 201 13.84 20.31 20.69
N GLY A 202 13.04 20.94 19.82
CA GLY A 202 13.00 22.40 19.65
C GLY A 202 14.08 22.97 18.72
N LEU A 203 14.80 22.14 17.95
CA LEU A 203 15.90 22.60 17.09
C LEU A 203 15.44 23.73 16.13
N LEU A 204 14.24 23.61 15.57
CA LEU A 204 13.73 24.60 14.63
C LEU A 204 13.44 25.95 15.29
N SER A 205 13.04 25.97 16.55
CA SER A 205 12.67 27.19 17.28
C SER A 205 13.87 28.15 17.44
N PHE A 206 15.10 27.66 17.29
CA PHE A 206 16.34 28.47 17.29
C PHE A 206 16.68 29.10 15.93
N ASN A 207 15.96 28.77 14.86
CA ASN A 207 16.23 29.27 13.51
C ASN A 207 15.29 30.42 13.14
N GLU A 208 15.77 31.34 12.32
CA GLU A 208 14.95 32.44 11.80
C GLU A 208 13.95 31.97 10.74
N ASP A 209 14.25 30.85 10.09
CA ASP A 209 13.47 30.26 9.01
C ASP A 209 13.50 28.72 9.04
N LEU A 210 12.81 28.08 8.07
CA LEU A 210 12.78 26.62 7.93
C LEU A 210 13.82 26.08 6.93
N ILE A 211 14.83 26.86 6.53
CA ILE A 211 15.74 26.47 5.44
C ILE A 211 16.49 25.16 5.74
N ILE A 212 16.81 24.93 7.01
CA ILE A 212 17.54 23.76 7.49
C ILE A 212 16.84 22.42 7.15
N ILE A 213 15.51 22.42 7.02
CA ILE A 213 14.74 21.22 6.66
C ILE A 213 14.28 21.18 5.19
N SER A 214 14.63 22.18 4.39
CA SER A 214 14.13 22.31 3.01
C SER A 214 14.45 21.09 2.14
N ASN A 215 15.67 20.54 2.24
CA ASN A 215 16.06 19.33 1.51
C ASN A 215 15.26 18.11 1.97
N HIS A 216 15.01 17.96 3.28
CA HIS A 216 14.17 16.89 3.82
C HIS A 216 12.73 16.96 3.30
N LEU A 217 12.19 18.18 3.16
CA LEU A 217 10.87 18.41 2.58
C LEU A 217 10.83 18.12 1.08
N ILE A 218 11.90 18.44 0.34
CA ILE A 218 12.02 18.11 -1.09
C ILE A 218 11.96 16.59 -1.29
N ASP A 219 12.76 15.84 -0.53
CA ASP A 219 12.78 14.38 -0.61
C ASP A 219 11.42 13.79 -0.23
N TYR A 220 10.83 14.30 0.85
CA TYR A 220 9.49 13.88 1.29
C TYR A 220 8.43 14.12 0.21
N LYS A 221 8.45 15.27 -0.47
CA LYS A 221 7.55 15.55 -1.59
C LYS A 221 7.71 14.54 -2.73
N SER A 222 8.95 14.16 -3.06
CA SER A 222 9.20 13.15 -4.09
C SER A 222 8.56 11.81 -3.73
N ILE A 223 8.73 11.37 -2.48
CA ILE A 223 8.13 10.12 -1.98
C ILE A 223 6.60 10.18 -2.05
N LEU A 224 5.99 11.29 -1.65
CA LEU A 224 4.53 11.47 -1.73
C LEU A 224 4.01 11.38 -3.16
N ARG A 225 4.75 11.92 -4.13
CA ARG A 225 4.40 11.82 -5.55
C ARG A 225 4.48 10.37 -6.05
N GLU A 226 5.50 9.62 -5.64
CA GLU A 226 5.60 8.20 -5.98
C GLU A 226 4.41 7.40 -5.41
N ILE A 227 3.97 7.72 -4.19
CA ILE A 227 2.78 7.10 -3.58
C ILE A 227 1.51 7.47 -4.36
N ASP A 228 1.34 8.74 -4.73
CA ASP A 228 0.17 9.19 -5.48
C ASP A 228 0.09 8.55 -6.88
N GLU A 229 1.23 8.42 -7.56
CA GLU A 229 1.34 7.67 -8.82
C GLU A 229 0.98 6.19 -8.64
N TYR A 230 1.43 5.56 -7.56
CA TYR A 230 1.08 4.18 -7.22
C TYR A 230 -0.43 4.02 -6.99
N ILE A 231 -1.05 4.93 -6.22
CA ILE A 231 -2.51 4.93 -5.97
C ILE A 231 -3.26 5.04 -7.30
N THR A 232 -2.81 5.91 -8.20
CA THR A 232 -3.45 6.13 -9.52
C THR A 232 -3.34 4.90 -10.42
N LYS A 233 -2.20 4.20 -10.40
CA LYS A 233 -1.97 2.97 -11.19
C LYS A 233 -2.75 1.75 -10.69
N HIS A 234 -3.19 1.77 -9.43
CA HIS A 234 -3.85 0.64 -8.78
C HIS A 234 -5.31 1.00 -8.47
N PRO A 235 -6.28 0.67 -9.35
CA PRO A 235 -7.65 1.15 -9.23
C PRO A 235 -8.36 0.75 -7.92
N TYR A 236 -8.00 -0.41 -7.37
CA TYR A 236 -8.47 -0.86 -6.05
C TYR A 236 -7.95 -0.02 -4.87
N MET A 237 -7.02 0.91 -5.12
CA MET A 237 -6.51 1.92 -4.19
C MET A 237 -7.12 3.31 -4.43
N ASN A 238 -7.85 3.52 -5.53
CA ASN A 238 -8.36 4.83 -5.93
C ASN A 238 -9.75 5.12 -5.30
N LYS A 239 -9.91 6.33 -4.75
CA LYS A 239 -11.13 6.81 -4.07
C LYS A 239 -12.39 6.85 -4.96
N ASN A 240 -12.21 6.88 -6.28
CA ASN A 240 -13.29 7.18 -7.24
C ASN A 240 -13.91 5.93 -7.90
N GLU A 241 -13.42 4.73 -7.60
CA GLU A 241 -13.95 3.47 -8.16
C GLU A 241 -14.71 2.59 -7.13
N MET A 242 -15.02 3.14 -5.95
CA MET A 242 -15.78 2.45 -4.89
C MET A 242 -16.92 3.32 -4.38
#